data_AF-Q47X68-F1
#
_entry.id   AF-Q47X68-F1
#
_cell.length_a   1.000
_cell.length_b   1.000
_cell.length_c   1.000
_cell.angle_alpha   90.00
_cell.angle_beta   90.00
_cell.angle_gamma   90.00
#
_symmetry.space_group_name_H-M   'P 1'
#
loop_
_entity.id
_entity.type
_entity.pdbx_description
1 polymer ?
#
loop_
_entity_poly.entity_id
_entity_poly.type
_entity_poly.pdbx_seq_one_letter_code
_entity_poly.pdbx_strand_id
1 'polypeptide(L)'
;MNDSLVKSFKTMYLTSVFLFCNLAGAEHFTVDRAENYPYKNLINRTDSLKVFYIMNGESFSCKVEAVLDNMMWVSPEKKISKELFYNDPLSNCLSREKAKQILSQTVLEFGQGL
;
A
#
# COMPACT_ATOMS: atom_id res chain seq x y z
N MET A 1 27.64 -20.55 -49.62
CA MET A 1 27.33 -19.30 -48.89
C MET A 1 25.90 -18.92 -49.29
N ASN A 2 24.88 -19.47 -48.62
CA ASN A 2 24.21 -18.96 -47.40
C ASN A 2 23.33 -17.71 -47.57
N ASP A 3 22.61 -17.52 -48.68
CA ASP A 3 21.65 -16.40 -48.77
C ASP A 3 20.22 -16.73 -48.31
N SER A 4 19.72 -17.96 -48.50
CA SER A 4 18.35 -18.30 -48.11
C SER A 4 18.20 -18.59 -46.61
N LEU A 5 19.23 -19.16 -45.97
CA LEU A 5 19.24 -19.44 -44.53
C LEU A 5 19.29 -18.14 -43.71
N VAL A 6 20.05 -17.14 -44.16
CA VAL A 6 20.19 -15.84 -43.47
C VAL A 6 18.92 -15.00 -43.54
N LYS A 7 18.11 -15.15 -44.60
CA LYS A 7 16.83 -14.45 -44.73
C LYS A 7 15.81 -14.91 -43.69
N SER A 8 15.71 -16.22 -43.44
CA SER A 8 14.79 -16.75 -42.41
C SER A 8 15.22 -16.39 -40.99
N PHE A 9 16.52 -16.26 -40.72
CA PHE A 9 17.03 -15.80 -39.41
C PHE A 9 16.78 -14.31 -39.14
N LYS A 10 16.75 -13.45 -40.17
CA LYS A 10 16.42 -12.02 -40.01
C LYS A 10 14.94 -11.78 -39.68
N THR A 11 14.04 -12.62 -40.19
CA THR A 11 12.61 -12.49 -39.91
C THR A 11 12.23 -13.04 -38.54
N MET A 12 13.06 -13.91 -37.94
CA MET A 12 12.79 -14.59 -36.66
C MET A 12 13.31 -13.82 -35.44
N TYR A 13 14.09 -12.74 -35.63
CA TYR A 13 14.67 -11.97 -34.50
C TYR A 13 13.84 -10.75 -34.08
N LEU A 14 12.76 -10.42 -34.80
CA LEU A 14 12.02 -9.16 -34.60
C LEU A 14 10.77 -9.27 -33.72
N THR A 15 10.42 -10.48 -33.26
CA THR A 15 9.30 -10.68 -32.32
C THR A 15 9.78 -11.14 -30.94
N SER A 16 11.07 -10.95 -30.65
CA SER A 16 11.65 -11.19 -29.34
C SER A 16 11.04 -10.25 -28.30
N VAL A 17 10.09 -10.83 -27.57
CA VAL A 17 9.83 -10.57 -26.15
C VAL A 17 8.97 -9.34 -25.87
N PHE A 18 7.65 -9.51 -26.04
CA PHE A 18 6.71 -8.90 -25.08
C PHE A 18 6.91 -9.60 -23.73
N LEU A 19 7.89 -9.12 -22.97
CA LEU A 19 8.01 -9.38 -21.54
C LEU A 19 6.77 -8.73 -20.91
N PHE A 20 5.72 -9.52 -20.69
CA PHE A 20 4.61 -9.09 -19.85
C PHE A 20 5.17 -8.97 -18.42
N CYS A 21 5.71 -7.80 -18.09
CA CYS A 21 5.93 -7.42 -16.72
C CYS A 21 4.56 -7.49 -16.05
N ASN A 22 4.34 -8.52 -15.21
CA ASN A 22 3.21 -8.53 -14.29
C ASN A 22 3.44 -7.38 -13.32
N LEU A 23 2.95 -6.19 -13.68
CA LEU A 23 2.99 -5.01 -12.85
C LEU A 23 1.96 -5.23 -11.75
N ALA A 24 2.36 -5.91 -10.67
CA ALA A 24 1.56 -5.96 -9.46
C ALA A 24 1.58 -4.55 -8.85
N GLY A 25 0.58 -3.74 -9.22
CA GLY A 25 0.41 -2.39 -8.69
C GLY A 25 -0.03 -2.47 -7.23
N ALA A 26 0.67 -1.75 -6.35
CA ALA A 26 0.13 -1.47 -5.03
C ALA A 26 -1.05 -0.51 -5.17
N GLU A 27 -2.24 -0.98 -4.85
CA GLU A 27 -3.45 -0.17 -4.79
C GLU A 27 -3.50 0.57 -3.46
N HIS A 28 -4.28 1.64 -3.40
CA HIS A 28 -4.52 2.35 -2.16
C HIS A 28 -5.90 3.01 -2.10
N PHE A 29 -6.36 3.27 -0.89
CA PHE A 29 -7.52 4.11 -0.64
C PHE A 29 -7.29 4.97 0.60
N THR A 30 -7.92 6.14 0.64
CA THR A 30 -7.94 7.02 1.80
C THR A 30 -9.02 6.56 2.77
N VAL A 31 -8.73 6.58 4.07
CA VAL A 31 -9.68 6.25 5.12
C VAL A 31 -10.26 7.53 5.69
N ASP A 32 -11.52 7.79 5.34
CA ASP A 32 -12.21 9.03 5.74
C ASP A 32 -13.04 8.87 7.03
N ARG A 33 -13.24 7.64 7.50
CA ARG A 33 -14.05 7.36 8.69
C ARG A 33 -13.53 6.17 9.49
N ALA A 34 -13.47 6.33 10.80
CA ALA A 34 -13.40 5.26 11.78
C ALA A 34 -14.12 5.70 13.06
N GLU A 35 -14.78 4.77 13.75
CA GLU A 35 -15.57 5.11 14.93
C GLU A 35 -14.80 4.84 16.23
N ASN A 36 -13.80 3.96 16.18
CA ASN A 36 -13.11 3.47 17.35
C ASN A 36 -11.78 4.19 17.57
N TYR A 37 -11.48 4.50 18.84
CA TYR A 37 -10.13 4.88 19.25
C TYR A 37 -9.18 3.70 19.05
N PRO A 38 -7.93 3.89 18.55
CA PRO A 38 -7.27 5.16 18.25
C PRO A 38 -7.49 5.70 16.82
N TYR A 39 -8.10 4.93 15.94
CA TYR A 39 -8.19 5.22 14.51
C TYR A 39 -9.00 6.47 14.19
N LYS A 40 -10.13 6.70 14.89
CA LYS A 40 -10.92 7.93 14.77
C LYS A 40 -10.07 9.18 15.00
N ASN A 41 -9.21 9.14 16.02
CA ASN A 41 -8.37 10.28 16.37
C ASN A 41 -7.23 10.48 15.39
N LEU A 42 -6.70 9.39 14.80
CA LEU A 42 -5.73 9.50 13.72
C LEU A 42 -6.34 10.24 12.53
N ILE A 43 -7.48 9.76 12.02
CA ILE A 43 -8.16 10.39 10.87
C ILE A 43 -8.42 11.88 11.13
N ASN A 44 -8.87 12.22 12.34
CA ASN A 44 -9.18 13.62 12.67
C ASN A 44 -7.95 14.53 12.81
N ARG A 45 -6.75 13.98 12.96
CA ARG A 45 -5.52 14.75 13.24
C ARG A 45 -4.49 14.68 12.12
N THR A 46 -4.66 13.78 11.17
CA THR A 46 -3.78 13.64 10.00
C THR A 46 -4.47 14.25 8.79
N ASP A 47 -3.72 14.88 7.90
CA ASP A 47 -4.24 15.38 6.63
C ASP A 47 -4.68 14.23 5.72
N SER A 48 -3.99 13.09 5.82
CA SER A 48 -4.34 11.90 5.06
C SER A 48 -3.97 10.64 5.82
N LEU A 49 -4.87 9.67 5.78
CA LEU A 49 -4.62 8.31 6.25
C LEU A 49 -4.94 7.35 5.11
N LYS A 50 -3.93 6.71 4.53
CA LYS A 50 -4.07 5.82 3.37
C LYS A 50 -3.71 4.39 3.73
N VAL A 51 -4.50 3.44 3.26
CA VAL A 51 -4.15 2.01 3.28
C VAL A 51 -3.65 1.65 1.90
N PHE A 52 -2.39 1.24 1.81
CA PHE A 52 -1.79 0.66 0.61
C PHE A 52 -1.87 -0.86 0.71
N TYR A 53 -2.21 -1.54 -0.38
CA TYR A 53 -2.31 -3.00 -0.39
C TYR A 53 -1.94 -3.62 -1.74
N ILE A 54 -1.54 -4.88 -1.67
CA ILE A 54 -1.31 -5.76 -2.82
C ILE A 54 -2.08 -7.06 -2.57
N MET A 55 -2.90 -7.47 -3.53
CA MET A 55 -3.59 -8.76 -3.49
C MET A 55 -2.68 -9.86 -4.04
N ASN A 56 -2.38 -10.84 -3.20
CA ASN A 56 -1.56 -12.00 -3.50
C ASN A 56 -2.41 -13.27 -3.30
N GLY A 57 -3.18 -13.63 -4.33
CA GLY A 57 -4.13 -14.74 -4.26
C GLY A 57 -5.23 -14.49 -3.23
N GLU A 58 -5.26 -15.28 -2.16
CA GLU A 58 -6.26 -15.17 -1.08
C GLU A 58 -5.82 -14.27 0.09
N SER A 59 -4.65 -13.65 -0.03
CA SER A 59 -4.08 -12.79 1.01
C SER A 59 -3.83 -11.38 0.51
N PHE A 60 -3.93 -10.41 1.41
CA PHE A 60 -3.57 -9.03 1.17
C PHE A 60 -2.30 -8.72 1.95
N SER A 61 -1.31 -8.11 1.29
CA SER A 61 -0.19 -7.48 1.97
C SER A 61 -0.47 -5.99 2.01
N CYS A 62 -0.60 -5.41 3.20
CA CYS A 62 -1.02 -4.02 3.36
C CYS A 62 -0.18 -3.26 4.37
N LYS A 63 -0.11 -1.95 4.19
CA LYS A 63 0.54 -0.99 5.08
C LYS A 63 -0.29 0.28 5.12
N VAL A 64 -0.12 1.06 6.18
CA VAL A 64 -0.86 2.31 6.39
C VAL A 64 0.11 3.47 6.43
N GLU A 65 -0.23 4.52 5.71
CA GLU A 65 0.51 5.78 5.66
C GLU A 65 -0.35 6.87 6.29
N ALA A 66 0.18 7.51 7.31
CA ALA A 66 -0.40 8.69 7.94
C ALA A 66 0.45 9.90 7.57
N VAL A 67 -0.18 10.93 7.01
CA VAL A 67 0.48 12.19 6.63
C VAL A 67 -0.12 13.32 7.46
N LEU A 68 0.75 14.13 8.06
CA LEU A 68 0.39 15.38 8.70
C LEU A 68 1.45 16.43 8.32
N ASP A 69 1.01 17.48 7.65
CA ASP A 69 1.84 18.45 6.95
C ASP A 69 2.83 17.75 6.01
N ASN A 70 4.13 17.85 6.32
CA ASN A 70 5.22 17.22 5.56
C ASN A 70 5.80 15.97 6.24
N MET A 71 5.21 15.54 7.36
CA MET A 71 5.62 14.32 8.04
C MET A 71 4.76 13.15 7.62
N MET A 72 5.42 12.01 7.41
CA MET A 72 4.80 10.78 6.96
C MET A 72 5.24 9.63 7.85
N TRP A 73 4.28 8.95 8.45
CA TRP A 73 4.49 7.72 9.19
C TRP A 73 3.93 6.55 8.40
N VAL A 74 4.82 5.61 8.07
CA VAL A 74 4.46 4.37 7.37
C VAL A 74 4.50 3.21 8.36
N SER A 75 3.42 2.44 8.42
CA SER A 75 3.38 1.22 9.21
C SER A 75 4.23 0.13 8.54
N PRO A 76 4.72 -0.85 9.32
CA PRO A 76 5.21 -2.10 8.73
C PRO A 76 4.14 -2.73 7.85
N GLU A 77 4.59 -3.43 6.80
CA GLU A 77 3.71 -4.26 5.99
C GLU A 77 3.18 -5.43 6.81
N LYS A 78 1.90 -5.74 6.65
CA LYS A 78 1.23 -6.85 7.31
C LYS A 78 0.46 -7.67 6.29
N LYS A 79 0.62 -8.99 6.38
CA LYS A 79 -0.13 -9.95 5.58
C LYS A 79 -1.41 -10.32 6.34
N ILE A 80 -2.56 -10.13 5.71
CA ILE A 80 -3.88 -10.48 6.26
C ILE A 80 -4.71 -11.27 5.25
N SER A 81 -5.72 -11.98 5.72
CA SER A 81 -6.66 -12.69 4.84
C SER A 81 -7.59 -11.71 4.13
N LYS A 82 -8.14 -12.14 2.99
CA LYS A 82 -9.19 -11.43 2.26
C LYS A 82 -10.38 -11.02 3.15
N GLU A 83 -10.80 -11.91 4.05
CA GLU A 83 -11.94 -11.69 4.95
C GLU A 83 -11.66 -10.58 5.97
N LEU A 84 -10.47 -10.57 6.59
CA LEU A 84 -10.05 -9.51 7.50
C LEU A 84 -9.92 -8.16 6.80
N PHE A 85 -9.38 -8.17 5.56
CA PHE A 85 -9.22 -6.95 4.77
C PHE A 85 -10.57 -6.31 4.42
N TYR A 86 -11.57 -7.08 3.97
CA TYR A 86 -12.86 -6.49 3.60
C TYR A 86 -13.75 -6.08 4.77
N ASN A 87 -13.58 -6.67 5.94
CA ASN A 87 -14.38 -6.34 7.12
C ASN A 87 -13.92 -5.01 7.75
N ASP A 88 -12.63 -4.89 8.07
CA ASP A 88 -12.06 -3.68 8.67
C ASP A 88 -10.60 -3.53 8.23
N PRO A 89 -10.35 -2.97 7.04
CA PRO A 89 -9.01 -2.93 6.48
C PRO A 89 -8.06 -2.08 7.31
N LEU A 90 -8.51 -0.95 7.87
CA LEU A 90 -7.64 -0.06 8.63
C LEU A 90 -7.14 -0.75 9.90
N SER A 91 -8.03 -1.31 10.74
CA SER A 91 -7.59 -1.90 12.01
C SER A 91 -6.84 -3.22 11.82
N ASN A 92 -7.08 -3.92 10.71
CA ASN A 92 -6.34 -5.12 10.37
C ASN A 92 -4.98 -4.82 9.74
N CYS A 93 -4.83 -3.72 8.99
CA CYS A 93 -3.55 -3.31 8.37
C CYS A 93 -2.67 -2.46 9.30
N LEU A 94 -3.24 -1.74 10.27
CA LEU A 94 -2.52 -0.96 11.27
C LEU A 94 -2.86 -1.46 12.68
N SER A 95 -1.88 -2.00 13.39
CA SER A 95 -2.11 -2.45 14.77
C SER A 95 -2.49 -1.28 15.67
N ARG A 96 -3.34 -1.56 16.67
CA ARG A 96 -3.77 -0.57 17.68
C ARG A 96 -2.58 0.12 18.37
N GLU A 97 -1.54 -0.64 18.66
CA GLU A 97 -0.31 -0.12 19.30
C GLU A 97 0.41 0.85 18.37
N LYS A 98 0.59 0.50 17.09
CA LYS A 98 1.24 1.38 16.13
C LYS A 98 0.41 2.63 15.85
N ALA A 99 -0.92 2.49 15.78
CA ALA A 99 -1.82 3.62 15.66
C ALA A 99 -1.70 4.59 16.83
N LYS A 100 -1.61 4.08 18.07
CA LYS A 100 -1.33 4.91 19.25
C LYS A 100 0.03 5.60 19.18
N GLN A 101 1.07 4.91 18.73
CA GLN A 101 2.40 5.50 18.57
C GLN A 101 2.37 6.67 17.58
N ILE A 102 1.75 6.50 16.41
CA ILE A 102 1.61 7.57 15.42
C ILE A 102 0.80 8.73 16.02
N LEU A 103 -0.32 8.44 16.68
CA LEU A 103 -1.16 9.45 17.32
C LEU A 103 -0.41 10.24 18.41
N SER A 104 0.46 9.58 19.18
CA SER A 104 1.31 10.26 20.16
C SER A 104 2.36 11.14 19.47
N GLN A 105 2.90 10.74 18.33
CA GLN A 105 3.83 11.54 17.55
C GLN A 105 3.15 12.81 17.01
N THR A 106 1.88 12.76 16.57
CA THR A 106 1.18 13.98 16.15
C THR A 106 1.00 14.99 17.29
N VAL A 107 0.86 14.52 18.54
CA VAL A 107 0.78 15.40 19.71
C VAL A 107 2.13 16.00 20.05
N LEU A 108 3.20 15.21 20.03
CA LEU A 108 4.54 15.67 20.40
C LEU A 108 5.10 16.67 19.39
N GLU A 109 4.91 16.43 18.10
CA GLU A 109 5.48 17.25 17.03
C GLU A 109 4.69 18.55 16.81
N PHE A 110 3.37 18.55 17.04
CA PHE A 110 2.52 19.71 16.73
C PHE A 110 1.74 20.27 17.92
N GLY A 111 1.94 19.74 19.13
CA GLY A 111 1.21 20.20 20.31
C GLY A 111 -0.31 20.00 20.21
N GLN A 112 -0.80 19.12 19.31
CA GLN A 112 -2.22 18.83 19.10
C GLN A 112 -2.82 17.97 20.24
N GLY A 113 -2.55 18.38 21.48
CA GLY A 113 -3.02 17.77 22.71
C GLY A 113 -3.94 18.72 23.46
N LEU A 114 -5.18 18.82 23.01
CA LEU A 114 -6.44 18.91 23.77
C LEU A 114 -7.60 19.14 22.79
#